data_AF-A0A833ZZP4-F1
#
_entry.id   AF-A0A833ZZP4-F1
#
_cell.length_a   1.000
_cell.length_b   1.000
_cell.length_c   1.000
_cell.angle_alpha   90.00
_cell.angle_beta   90.00
_cell.angle_gamma   90.00
#
_symmetry.space_group_name_H-M   'P 1'
#
loop_
_entity.id
_entity.type
_entity.pdbx_description
1 polymer ?
#
loop_
_entity_poly.entity_id
_entity_poly.type
_entity_poly.pdbx_seq_one_letter_code
_entity_poly.pdbx_strand_id
1 'polypeptide(L)'
;MEELTLKGVTQYYAYVTERQKVHCLNTLFSRLQINQSIIFCNSSQRVELLAKKISQLGYSCFYIHAKMRQEHRNRVFHDFRNGLCRNLVCTDLFTRGIDIQAVNVVINFDFPKLAETYLHRIGRSGRFGHLGLAINLITYDDRFNLKSIEEQLGTEIKPIPSNIDKSLYVAEYHSEPVEDDKP
;
A
#
# COMPACT_ATOMS: atom_id res chain seq x y z
N MET A 1 -1.26 -24.21 -1.71
CA MET A 1 -1.60 -22.80 -1.99
C MET A 1 -0.85 -22.01 -0.94
N GLU A 2 0.09 -21.13 -1.30
CA GLU A 2 0.79 -20.33 -0.29
C GLU A 2 -0.24 -19.38 0.35
N GLU A 3 -0.44 -19.50 1.66
CA GLU A 3 -1.40 -18.73 2.44
C GLU A 3 -0.89 -17.28 2.62
N LEU A 4 -1.77 -16.29 2.43
CA LEU A 4 -1.42 -14.89 2.61
C LEU A 4 -1.38 -14.55 4.10
N THR A 5 -0.38 -13.77 4.51
CA THR A 5 -0.24 -13.32 5.89
C THR A 5 -0.03 -11.82 5.97
N LEU A 6 -0.48 -11.21 7.08
CA LEU A 6 -0.22 -9.81 7.43
C LEU A 6 1.04 -9.65 8.30
N LYS A 7 1.73 -10.76 8.65
CA LYS A 7 2.96 -10.72 9.43
C LYS A 7 4.03 -9.90 8.71
N GLY A 8 4.68 -9.00 9.46
CA GLY A 8 5.69 -8.09 8.92
C GLY A 8 5.13 -6.84 8.25
N VAL A 9 3.81 -6.72 8.10
CA VAL A 9 3.18 -5.51 7.56
C VAL A 9 2.65 -4.65 8.69
N THR A 10 3.31 -3.51 8.92
CA THR A 10 2.81 -2.49 9.84
C THR A 10 1.64 -1.76 9.20
N GLN A 11 0.49 -1.73 9.87
CA GLN A 11 -0.76 -1.23 9.33
C GLN A 11 -1.17 0.07 10.03
N TYR A 12 -1.33 1.13 9.26
CA TYR A 12 -1.83 2.41 9.73
C TYR A 12 -3.06 2.89 8.97
N TYR A 13 -3.85 3.77 9.58
CA TYR A 13 -4.85 4.56 8.89
C TYR A 13 -4.63 6.07 9.08
N ALA A 14 -5.00 6.83 8.06
CA ALA A 14 -5.12 8.28 8.10
C ALA A 14 -6.58 8.65 7.84
N TYR A 15 -7.21 9.36 8.78
CA TYR A 15 -8.58 9.82 8.63
C TYR A 15 -8.62 11.07 7.75
N VAL A 16 -9.33 11.01 6.62
CA VAL A 16 -9.36 12.05 5.59
C VAL A 16 -10.73 12.16 4.94
N THR A 17 -11.07 13.33 4.41
CA THR A 17 -12.18 13.45 3.45
C THR A 17 -11.70 13.10 2.04
N GLU A 18 -12.61 12.78 1.11
CA GLU A 18 -12.27 12.52 -0.30
C GLU A 18 -11.42 13.64 -0.92
N ARG A 19 -11.73 14.90 -0.61
CA ARG A 19 -11.00 16.07 -1.12
C ARG A 19 -9.56 16.15 -0.61
N GLN A 20 -9.30 15.61 0.59
CA GLN A 20 -7.98 15.62 1.21
C GLN A 20 -7.09 14.46 0.77
N LYS A 21 -7.64 13.39 0.17
CA LYS A 21 -6.88 12.19 -0.17
C LYS A 21 -5.64 12.46 -1.04
N VAL A 22 -5.76 13.30 -2.07
CA VAL A 22 -4.63 13.64 -2.95
C VAL A 22 -3.56 14.43 -2.20
N HIS A 23 -3.96 15.37 -1.34
CA HIS A 23 -3.03 16.13 -0.51
C HIS A 23 -2.32 15.22 0.51
N CYS A 24 -3.06 14.35 1.18
CA CYS A 24 -2.52 13.35 2.09
C CYS A 24 -1.51 12.44 1.38
N LEU A 25 -1.86 11.92 0.20
CA LEU A 25 -0.95 11.10 -0.61
C LEU A 25 0.36 11.83 -0.94
N ASN A 26 0.29 13.11 -1.31
CA ASN A 26 1.49 13.91 -1.58
C ASN A 26 2.37 14.08 -0.32
N THR A 27 1.74 14.26 0.85
CA THR A 27 2.45 14.31 2.12
C THR A 27 3.13 12.97 2.43
N LEU A 28 2.48 11.84 2.15
CA LEU A 28 3.08 10.52 2.30
C LEU A 28 4.28 10.33 1.36
N PHE A 29 4.17 10.71 0.09
CA PHE A 29 5.29 10.63 -0.85
C PHE A 29 6.50 11.47 -0.44
N SER A 30 6.30 12.63 0.19
CA SER A 30 7.39 13.49 0.63
C SER A 30 8.01 13.08 1.98
N ARG A 31 7.27 12.38 2.84
CA ARG A 31 7.72 12.02 4.19
C ARG A 31 8.27 10.60 4.31
N LEU A 32 7.78 9.66 3.49
CA LEU A 32 8.17 8.25 3.58
C LEU A 32 9.38 7.95 2.68
N GLN A 33 10.26 7.07 3.16
CA GLN A 33 11.38 6.53 2.37
C GLN A 33 10.88 5.33 1.54
N ILE A 34 10.08 5.62 0.51
CA ILE A 34 9.49 4.61 -0.38
C ILE A 34 10.57 4.07 -1.32
N ASN A 35 10.70 2.75 -1.47
CA ASN A 35 11.46 2.17 -2.57
C ASN A 35 10.57 2.12 -3.82
N GLN A 36 9.60 1.20 -3.82
CA GLN A 36 8.45 1.21 -4.71
C GLN A 36 7.13 1.19 -3.92
N SER A 37 6.07 1.75 -4.50
CA SER A 37 4.74 1.74 -3.90
C SER A 37 3.66 1.18 -4.83
N ILE A 38 2.65 0.56 -4.23
CA ILE A 38 1.40 0.18 -4.89
C ILE A 38 0.25 0.92 -4.23
N ILE A 39 -0.58 1.58 -5.04
CA ILE A 39 -1.72 2.37 -4.58
C ILE A 39 -3.01 1.79 -5.14
N PHE A 40 -3.91 1.36 -4.27
CA PHE A 40 -5.18 0.74 -4.66
C PHE A 40 -6.33 1.75 -4.71
N CYS A 41 -7.10 1.69 -5.79
CA CYS A 41 -8.38 2.39 -5.94
C CYS A 41 -9.51 1.40 -6.21
N ASN A 42 -10.74 1.78 -5.85
CA ASN A 42 -11.91 0.91 -5.97
C ASN A 42 -12.53 0.89 -7.39
N SER A 43 -12.03 1.68 -8.35
CA SER A 43 -12.54 1.67 -9.72
C SER A 43 -11.47 2.03 -10.76
N SER A 44 -11.62 1.51 -11.99
CA SER A 44 -10.70 1.79 -13.11
C SER A 44 -10.61 3.28 -13.44
N GLN A 45 -11.73 4.01 -13.35
CA GLN A 45 -11.75 5.44 -13.59
C GLN A 45 -10.93 6.20 -12.54
N ARG A 46 -11.03 5.81 -11.26
CA ARG A 46 -10.24 6.42 -10.19
C ARG A 46 -8.75 6.11 -10.34
N VAL A 47 -8.41 4.90 -10.78
CA VAL A 47 -7.02 4.53 -11.11
C VAL A 47 -6.43 5.49 -12.15
N GLU A 48 -7.11 5.70 -13.28
CA GLU A 48 -6.62 6.60 -14.33
C GLU A 48 -6.51 8.06 -13.86
N LEU A 49 -7.52 8.54 -13.11
CA LEU A 49 -7.53 9.91 -12.57
C LEU A 49 -6.41 10.12 -11.55
N LEU A 50 -6.20 9.15 -10.66
CA LEU A 50 -5.16 9.24 -9.65
C LEU A 50 -3.77 9.17 -10.29
N ALA A 51 -3.54 8.28 -11.26
CA ALA A 51 -2.28 8.20 -11.98
C ALA A 51 -1.93 9.55 -12.64
N LYS A 52 -2.91 10.20 -13.30
CA LYS A 52 -2.72 11.56 -13.85
C LYS A 52 -2.36 12.58 -12.76
N LYS A 53 -3.00 12.52 -11.59
CA LYS A 53 -2.72 13.41 -10.46
C LYS A 53 -1.32 13.19 -9.88
N ILE A 54 -0.88 11.94 -9.75
CA ILE A 54 0.47 11.60 -9.27
C ILE A 54 1.52 12.13 -10.24
N SER A 55 1.31 11.97 -11.56
CA SER A 55 2.21 12.55 -12.56
C SER A 55 2.24 14.08 -12.52
N GLN A 56 1.09 14.74 -12.28
CA GLN A 56 1.03 16.21 -12.10
C GLN A 56 1.79 16.69 -10.86
N LEU A 57 1.91 15.85 -9.83
CA LEU A 57 2.71 16.13 -8.63
C LEU A 57 4.21 15.89 -8.85
N GLY A 58 4.63 15.40 -10.03
CA GLY A 58 6.03 15.18 -10.38
C GLY A 58 6.57 13.78 -10.06
N TYR A 59 5.72 12.83 -9.66
CA TYR A 59 6.14 11.45 -9.38
C TYR A 59 5.88 10.53 -10.57
N SER A 60 6.82 9.63 -10.88
CA SER A 60 6.61 8.60 -11.90
C SER A 60 5.54 7.61 -11.45
N CYS A 61 4.61 7.27 -12.34
CA CYS A 61 3.50 6.38 -12.02
C CYS A 61 3.08 5.52 -13.21
N PHE A 62 3.03 4.22 -13.02
CA PHE A 62 2.28 3.31 -13.89
C PHE A 62 0.87 3.09 -13.35
N TYR A 63 -0.01 2.56 -14.18
CA TYR A 63 -1.33 2.13 -13.73
C TYR A 63 -1.82 0.87 -14.46
N ILE A 64 -2.58 0.04 -13.75
CA ILE A 64 -3.26 -1.14 -14.31
C ILE A 64 -4.67 -1.28 -13.74
N HIS A 65 -5.66 -1.64 -14.56
CA HIS A 65 -7.02 -1.90 -14.07
C HIS A 65 -7.75 -2.98 -14.88
N ALA A 66 -8.90 -3.43 -14.36
CA ALA A 66 -9.65 -4.58 -14.91
C ALA A 66 -10.05 -4.43 -16.39
N LYS A 67 -10.33 -3.20 -16.84
CA LYS A 67 -10.71 -2.89 -18.23
C LYS A 67 -9.54 -2.92 -19.25
N MET A 68 -8.30 -3.12 -18.81
CA MET A 68 -7.14 -3.25 -19.72
C MET A 68 -6.98 -4.69 -20.20
N ARG A 69 -6.47 -4.85 -21.43
CA ARG A 69 -6.08 -6.17 -21.97
C ARG A 69 -5.01 -6.82 -21.08
N GLN A 70 -5.12 -8.13 -20.87
CA GLN A 70 -4.22 -8.89 -19.99
C GLN A 70 -2.74 -8.73 -20.40
N GLU A 71 -2.43 -8.78 -21.69
CA GLU A 71 -1.07 -8.62 -22.23
C GLU A 71 -0.47 -7.27 -21.84
N HIS A 72 -1.27 -6.20 -21.91
CA HIS A 72 -0.83 -4.87 -21.53
C HIS A 72 -0.59 -4.78 -20.01
N ARG A 73 -1.49 -5.36 -19.20
CA ARG A 73 -1.27 -5.45 -17.75
C ARG A 73 0.01 -6.18 -17.39
N ASN A 74 0.28 -7.31 -18.06
CA ASN A 74 1.48 -8.11 -17.84
C ASN A 74 2.75 -7.32 -18.17
N ARG A 75 2.75 -6.57 -19.27
CA ARG A 75 3.89 -5.72 -19.66
C ARG A 75 4.15 -4.62 -18.64
N VAL A 76 3.12 -3.85 -18.28
CA VAL A 76 3.26 -2.76 -17.27
C VAL A 76 3.72 -3.31 -15.92
N PHE A 77 3.19 -4.47 -15.50
CA PHE A 77 3.60 -5.11 -14.26
C PHE A 77 5.04 -5.62 -14.31
N HIS A 78 5.48 -6.17 -15.45
CA HIS A 78 6.88 -6.57 -15.67
C HIS A 78 7.82 -5.36 -15.57
N ASP A 79 7.48 -4.27 -16.26
CA ASP A 79 8.27 -3.03 -16.25
C ASP A 79 8.33 -2.42 -14.84
N PHE A 80 7.21 -2.44 -14.11
CA PHE A 80 7.17 -2.04 -12.70
C PHE A 80 8.07 -2.91 -11.84
N ARG A 81 7.99 -4.24 -11.98
CA ARG A 81 8.82 -5.18 -11.20
C ARG A 81 10.31 -4.99 -11.47
N ASN A 82 10.69 -4.58 -12.68
CA ASN A 82 12.08 -4.28 -13.06
C ASN A 82 12.55 -2.88 -12.59
N GLY A 83 11.70 -2.12 -11.88
CA GLY A 83 12.08 -0.83 -11.31
C GLY A 83 12.02 0.35 -12.29
N LEU A 84 11.42 0.19 -13.48
CA LEU A 84 11.30 1.29 -14.46
C LEU A 84 10.38 2.42 -13.96
N CYS A 85 9.56 2.16 -12.95
CA CYS A 85 8.71 3.15 -12.29
C CYS A 85 8.61 2.85 -10.80
N ARG A 86 8.54 3.90 -9.97
CA ARG A 86 8.48 3.75 -8.52
C ARG A 86 7.07 3.54 -7.97
N ASN A 87 6.03 3.97 -8.69
CA ASN A 87 4.66 3.89 -8.21
C ASN A 87 3.76 3.15 -9.21
N LEU A 88 2.88 2.29 -8.71
CA LEU A 88 1.85 1.61 -9.49
C LEU A 88 0.47 1.85 -8.88
N VAL A 89 -0.45 2.44 -9.64
CA VAL A 89 -1.86 2.59 -9.23
C VAL A 89 -2.70 1.48 -9.84
N CYS A 90 -3.51 0.79 -9.05
CA CYS A 90 -4.30 -0.32 -9.57
C CYS A 90 -5.65 -0.57 -8.90
N THR A 91 -6.50 -1.33 -9.58
CA THR A 91 -7.66 -2.00 -8.96
C THR A 91 -7.25 -3.37 -8.41
N ASP A 92 -8.20 -4.07 -7.79
CA ASP A 92 -8.05 -5.46 -7.34
C ASP A 92 -7.86 -6.41 -8.54
N LEU A 93 -6.60 -6.66 -8.89
CA LEU A 93 -6.20 -7.53 -10.02
C LEU A 93 -5.37 -8.72 -9.58
N PHE A 94 -4.88 -8.70 -8.35
CA PHE A 94 -3.98 -9.70 -7.81
C PHE A 94 -4.80 -10.78 -7.11
N THR A 95 -4.85 -11.97 -7.70
CA THR A 95 -5.42 -13.19 -7.07
C THR A 95 -4.40 -13.96 -6.25
N ARG A 96 -3.13 -13.55 -6.33
CA ARG A 96 -2.00 -14.01 -5.54
C ARG A 96 -1.33 -12.72 -5.07
N GLY A 97 -1.18 -12.51 -3.77
CA GLY A 97 -0.77 -11.24 -3.17
C GLY A 97 0.48 -10.60 -3.78
N ILE A 98 0.81 -9.39 -3.33
CA ILE A 98 1.93 -8.62 -3.89
C ILE A 98 3.26 -9.24 -3.47
N ASP A 99 3.84 -10.04 -4.36
CA ASP A 99 5.18 -10.62 -4.20
C ASP A 99 6.22 -9.86 -5.05
N ILE A 100 6.41 -8.58 -4.70
CA ILE A 100 7.50 -7.74 -5.23
C ILE A 100 8.31 -7.24 -4.05
N GLN A 101 9.53 -7.74 -3.92
CA GLN A 101 10.46 -7.44 -2.81
C GLN A 101 10.75 -5.93 -2.65
N ALA A 102 10.82 -5.19 -3.75
CA ALA A 102 11.10 -3.75 -3.73
C ALA A 102 9.87 -2.90 -3.29
N VAL A 103 8.68 -3.48 -3.24
CA VAL A 103 7.49 -2.77 -2.74
C VAL A 103 7.49 -2.82 -1.22
N ASN A 104 7.86 -1.71 -0.59
CA ASN A 104 7.86 -1.57 0.86
C ASN A 104 6.69 -0.75 1.41
N VAL A 105 5.94 -0.05 0.54
CA VAL A 105 4.75 0.72 0.94
C VAL A 105 3.56 0.38 0.05
N VAL A 106 2.44 0.00 0.68
CA VAL A 106 1.14 -0.19 0.05
C VAL A 106 0.17 0.85 0.58
N ILE A 107 -0.57 1.51 -0.31
CA ILE A 107 -1.53 2.56 0.05
C ILE A 107 -2.91 2.16 -0.44
N ASN A 108 -3.86 1.96 0.47
CA ASN A 108 -5.27 1.91 0.13
C ASN A 108 -5.79 3.35 0.00
N PHE A 109 -5.71 3.91 -1.21
CA PHE A 109 -6.27 5.23 -1.50
C PHE A 109 -7.79 5.20 -1.35
N ASP A 110 -8.41 4.09 -1.75
CA ASP A 110 -9.77 3.76 -1.41
C ASP A 110 -9.78 2.52 -0.53
N PHE A 111 -10.37 2.62 0.65
CA PHE A 111 -10.46 1.49 1.56
C PHE A 111 -11.39 0.39 0.99
N PRO A 112 -11.03 -0.90 1.08
CA PRO A 112 -11.87 -1.98 0.58
C PRO A 112 -13.07 -2.22 1.50
N LYS A 113 -14.12 -2.85 0.94
CA LYS A 113 -15.33 -3.22 1.69
C LYS A 113 -15.25 -4.61 2.34
N LEU A 114 -14.37 -5.47 1.84
CA LEU A 114 -14.28 -6.88 2.23
C LEU A 114 -12.89 -7.19 2.79
N ALA A 115 -12.84 -8.02 3.83
CA ALA A 115 -11.62 -8.48 4.46
C ALA A 115 -10.71 -9.25 3.49
N GLU A 116 -11.30 -10.10 2.65
CA GLU A 116 -10.57 -10.84 1.60
C GLU A 116 -9.85 -9.89 0.64
N THR A 117 -10.52 -8.82 0.21
CA THR A 117 -9.91 -7.80 -0.66
C THR A 117 -8.75 -7.10 0.04
N TYR A 118 -8.92 -6.75 1.32
CA TYR A 118 -7.83 -6.16 2.11
C TYR A 118 -6.62 -7.10 2.20
N LEU A 119 -6.86 -8.38 2.50
CA LEU A 119 -5.83 -9.40 2.56
C LEU A 119 -5.11 -9.59 1.20
N HIS A 120 -5.83 -9.57 0.08
CA HIS A 120 -5.21 -9.65 -1.25
C HIS A 120 -4.38 -8.41 -1.61
N ARG A 121 -4.75 -7.23 -1.10
CA ARG A 121 -4.03 -5.99 -1.34
C ARG A 121 -2.75 -5.87 -0.54
N ILE A 122 -2.78 -6.20 0.75
CA ILE A 122 -1.65 -5.94 1.64
C ILE A 122 -0.94 -7.22 2.11
N GLY A 123 -1.57 -8.37 1.95
CA GLY A 123 -1.01 -9.66 2.33
C GLY A 123 0.19 -10.03 1.49
N ARG A 124 1.18 -10.64 2.16
CA ARG A 124 2.38 -11.17 1.53
C ARG A 124 2.33 -12.69 1.50
N SER A 125 2.95 -13.29 0.48
CA SER A 125 3.29 -14.71 0.49
C SER A 125 4.36 -14.94 1.57
N GLY A 126 4.22 -15.99 2.38
CA GLY A 126 5.02 -16.25 3.59
C GLY A 126 6.52 -16.52 3.40
N ARG A 127 7.14 -16.06 2.31
CA ARG A 127 8.58 -16.13 2.07
C ARG A 127 9.26 -14.93 2.73
N PHE A 128 9.94 -15.22 3.83
CA PHE A 128 11.02 -14.44 4.48
C PHE A 128 10.83 -12.92 4.61
N GLY A 129 10.46 -12.46 5.82
CA GLY A 129 11.04 -11.26 6.43
C GLY A 129 10.81 -9.91 5.76
N HIS A 130 9.88 -9.79 4.81
CA HIS A 130 9.61 -8.51 4.16
C HIS A 130 8.78 -7.61 5.07
N LEU A 131 9.49 -6.76 5.83
CA LEU A 131 8.89 -5.66 6.54
C LEU A 131 8.35 -4.65 5.53
N GLY A 132 7.16 -4.13 5.81
CA GLY A 132 6.49 -3.19 4.94
C GLY A 132 5.40 -2.42 5.65
N LEU A 133 4.94 -1.38 4.98
CA LEU A 133 3.96 -0.46 5.50
C LEU A 133 2.68 -0.50 4.67
N ALA A 134 1.53 -0.65 5.32
CA ALA A 134 0.22 -0.48 4.73
C ALA A 134 -0.45 0.77 5.31
N ILE A 135 -0.74 1.76 4.47
CA ILE A 135 -1.45 2.98 4.87
C ILE A 135 -2.84 3.02 4.25
N ASN A 136 -3.85 3.23 5.09
CA ASN A 136 -5.26 3.23 4.71
C ASN A 136 -5.82 4.64 4.79
N LEU A 137 -6.29 5.19 3.67
CA LEU A 137 -7.00 6.47 3.66
C LEU A 137 -8.47 6.22 3.98
N ILE A 138 -8.85 6.51 5.23
CA ILE A 138 -10.17 6.20 5.78
C ILE A 138 -11.03 7.46 5.77
N THR A 139 -12.20 7.37 5.15
CA THR A 139 -13.25 8.38 5.25
C THR A 139 -14.26 8.02 6.34
N TYR A 140 -15.19 8.93 6.63
CA TYR A 140 -16.28 8.64 7.58
C TYR A 140 -17.10 7.41 7.19
N ASP A 141 -17.32 7.19 5.89
CA ASP A 141 -18.13 6.09 5.37
C ASP A 141 -17.43 4.74 5.51
N ASP A 142 -16.09 4.74 5.62
CA ASP A 142 -15.29 3.53 5.75
C ASP A 142 -15.23 2.98 7.18
N ARG A 143 -15.70 3.73 8.20
CA ARG A 143 -15.54 3.38 9.63
C ARG A 143 -16.08 1.99 10.01
N PHE A 144 -17.19 1.57 9.39
CA PHE A 144 -17.76 0.24 9.65
C PHE A 144 -16.98 -0.86 8.97
N ASN A 145 -16.50 -0.61 7.74
CA ASN A 145 -15.65 -1.56 7.02
C ASN A 145 -14.31 -1.72 7.73
N LEU A 146 -13.72 -0.64 8.25
CA LEU A 146 -12.48 -0.67 9.03
C LEU A 146 -12.60 -1.65 10.19
N LYS A 147 -13.60 -1.43 11.05
CA LYS A 147 -13.86 -2.28 12.21
C LYS A 147 -14.13 -3.73 11.80
N SER A 148 -14.97 -3.96 10.80
CA SER A 148 -15.32 -5.30 10.33
C SER A 148 -14.11 -6.05 9.75
N ILE A 149 -13.20 -5.36 9.06
CA ILE A 149 -11.99 -5.94 8.50
C ILE A 149 -10.98 -6.28 9.60
N GLU A 150 -10.79 -5.41 10.60
CA GLU A 150 -9.95 -5.70 11.77
C GLU A 150 -10.43 -6.94 12.52
N GLU A 151 -11.74 -7.04 12.78
CA GLU A 151 -12.37 -8.16 13.48
C GLU A 151 -12.23 -9.49 12.70
N GLN A 152 -12.50 -9.47 11.38
CA GLN A 152 -12.44 -10.67 10.55
C GLN A 152 -11.01 -11.20 10.35
N LEU A 153 -10.02 -10.31 10.28
CA LEU A 153 -8.62 -10.68 10.04
C LEU A 153 -7.81 -10.82 11.34
N GLY A 154 -8.39 -10.47 12.50
CA GLY A 154 -7.70 -10.51 13.78
C GLY A 154 -6.46 -9.61 13.81
N THR A 155 -6.53 -8.45 13.16
CA THR A 155 -5.43 -7.48 13.02
C THR A 155 -5.80 -6.13 13.61
N GLU A 156 -4.81 -5.29 13.87
CA GLU A 156 -4.99 -3.93 14.36
C GLU A 156 -4.42 -2.94 13.34
N ILE A 157 -5.24 -1.99 12.89
CA ILE A 157 -4.86 -0.91 12.00
C ILE A 157 -4.81 0.37 12.85
N LYS A 158 -3.60 0.77 13.22
CA LYS A 158 -3.40 1.88 14.17
C LYS A 158 -3.57 3.26 13.51
N PRO A 159 -3.91 4.31 14.25
CA PRO A 159 -3.79 5.67 13.71
C PRO A 159 -2.34 5.95 13.30
N ILE A 160 -2.14 6.59 12.15
CA ILE A 160 -0.81 6.93 11.66
C ILE A 160 -0.10 7.91 12.63
N PRO A 161 1.11 7.58 13.12
CA PRO A 161 1.87 8.50 13.97
C PRO A 161 2.47 9.64 13.13
N SER A 162 2.86 10.74 13.78
CA SER A 162 3.51 11.87 13.09
C SER A 162 4.86 11.48 12.46
N ASN A 163 5.57 10.53 13.06
CA ASN A 163 6.81 9.95 12.55
C ASN A 163 6.68 8.43 12.54
N ILE A 164 6.96 7.79 11.41
CA ILE A 164 6.97 6.33 11.27
C ILE A 164 8.43 5.88 11.32
N ASP A 165 8.73 4.96 12.23
CA ASP A 165 10.06 4.35 12.33
C ASP A 165 10.42 3.65 11.00
N LYS A 166 11.61 3.98 10.48
CA LYS A 166 12.12 3.43 9.22
C LYS A 166 12.44 1.95 9.33
N SER A 167 12.77 1.45 10.52
CA SER A 167 13.03 0.02 10.77
C SER A 167 11.81 -0.87 10.42
N LEU A 168 10.60 -0.29 10.37
CA LEU A 168 9.36 -0.99 10.08
C LEU A 168 9.13 -1.29 8.60
N TYR A 169 9.88 -0.64 7.69
CA TYR A 169 9.63 -0.76 6.24
C TYR A 169 10.84 -0.47 5.34
N VAL A 170 12.00 -0.09 5.89
CA VAL A 170 13.21 0.21 5.11
C VAL A 170 14.28 -0.81 5.46
N ALA A 171 14.63 -1.65 4.50
CA ALA A 171 15.54 -2.78 4.69
C ALA A 171 16.91 -2.41 5.28
N GLU A 172 17.43 -1.22 4.94
CA GLU A 172 18.72 -0.71 5.45
C GLU A 172 18.74 -0.52 6.97
N TYR A 173 17.58 -0.34 7.61
CA TYR A 173 17.43 -0.07 9.04
C TYR A 173 17.10 -1.32 9.86
N HIS A 174 17.11 -2.50 9.25
CA HIS A 174 16.83 -3.76 9.96
C HIS A 174 18.03 -4.27 10.80
N SER A 175 19.14 -3.53 10.82
CA SER A 175 20.38 -3.86 11.53
C SER A 175 20.97 -2.65 12.25
N GLU A 176 20.18 -2.02 13.11
CA GLU A 176 20.68 -1.19 14.21
C GLU A 176 19.90 -1.65 15.46
N PRO A 177 20.54 -2.32 16.44
CA PRO A 177 19.90 -2.47 17.74
C PRO A 177 19.67 -1.06 18.29
N VAL A 178 18.44 -0.76 18.69
CA VAL A 178 18.18 0.38 19.56
C VAL A 178 19.01 0.11 20.82
N GLU A 179 20.12 0.82 20.99
CA GLU A 179 20.85 0.81 22.25
C GLU A 179 19.86 1.27 23.32
N ASP A 180 19.57 0.37 24.26
CA ASP A 180 18.82 0.68 25.47
C ASP A 180 19.48 1.89 26.14
N ASP A 181 18.75 2.99 26.17
CA ASP A 181 18.99 4.13 27.06
C ASP A 181 18.85 3.60 28.49
N LYS A 182 19.95 3.14 29.08
CA LYS A 182 20.03 2.83 30.50
C LYS A 182 20.43 4.10 31.25
N PRO A 183 19.67 4.48 32.31
CA PRO A 183 20.09 5.55 33.21
C PRO A 183 21.35 5.19 34.00
#